data_AF-A0A7Y9SS84-F1
#
_entry.id   AF-A0A7Y9SS84-F1
#
_cell.length_a   1.000
_cell.length_b   1.000
_cell.length_c   1.000
_cell.angle_alpha   90.00
_cell.angle_beta   90.00
_cell.angle_gamma   90.00
#
_symmetry.space_group_name_H-M   'P 1'
#
loop_
_entity.id
_entity.type
_entity.pdbx_description
1 polymer ?
#
loop_
_entity_poly.entity_id
_entity_poly.type
_entity_poly.pdbx_seq_one_letter_code
_entity_poly.pdbx_strand_id
1 'polypeptide(L)' 'MPDHDYDMPAARFDETAQQLAHATGCGIVYDDQSLSPVQVNAVKGRISIRQAIHQAIDGTALQVKQETADTIAVGRR' A
#
# COMPACT_ATOMS: atom_id res chain seq x y z
N MET A 1 -7.14 12.95 -1.51
CA MET A 1 -7.58 11.92 -0.54
C MET A 1 -7.33 12.49 0.85
N PRO A 2 -8.33 12.56 1.74
CA PRO A 2 -8.13 13.01 3.11
C PRO A 2 -7.27 12.01 3.89
N ASP A 3 -6.59 12.48 4.94
CA ASP A 3 -5.83 11.61 5.84
C ASP A 3 -6.76 10.65 6.58
N HIS A 4 -6.33 9.39 6.68
CA HIS A 4 -7.02 8.34 7.44
C HIS A 4 -6.15 7.94 8.63
N ASP A 5 -6.80 7.59 9.73
CA ASP A 5 -6.11 6.96 10.85
C ASP A 5 -5.88 5.49 10.54
N TYR A 6 -4.61 5.10 10.41
CA TYR A 6 -4.22 3.73 10.15
C TYR A 6 -3.59 3.10 11.39
N ASP A 7 -3.97 1.86 11.70
CA ASP A 7 -3.27 0.99 12.65
C ASP A 7 -3.23 -0.44 12.10
N MET A 8 -2.47 -0.61 11.01
CA MET A 8 -2.29 -1.90 10.36
C MET A 8 -0.97 -2.53 10.82
N PRO A 9 -0.96 -3.77 11.35
CA PRO A 9 0.27 -4.47 11.69
C PRO A 9 1.06 -4.81 10.42
N ALA A 10 2.34 -5.19 10.60
CA ALA A 10 3.12 -5.76 9.50
C ALA A 10 2.44 -7.04 9.01
N ALA A 11 2.23 -7.14 7.70
CA ALA A 11 1.44 -8.19 7.08
C ALA A 11 1.93 -8.42 5.65
N ARG A 12 1.25 -9.28 4.90
CA ARG A 12 1.50 -9.42 3.46
C ARG A 12 1.04 -8.18 2.71
N PHE A 13 1.65 -7.96 1.55
CA PHE A 13 1.33 -6.84 0.69
C PHE A 13 -0.12 -6.89 0.18
N ASP A 14 -0.64 -8.06 -0.17
CA ASP A 14 -2.03 -8.18 -0.64
C ASP A 14 -3.06 -7.81 0.43
N GLU A 15 -2.84 -8.23 1.68
CA GLU A 15 -3.69 -7.88 2.81
C GLU A 15 -3.65 -6.37 3.09
N THR A 16 -2.44 -5.79 3.08
CA THR A 16 -2.24 -4.35 3.29
C THR A 16 -2.88 -3.55 2.16
N ALA A 17 -2.70 -3.97 0.91
CA ALA A 17 -3.26 -3.33 -0.26
C ALA A 17 -4.81 -3.36 -0.24
N GLN A 18 -5.38 -4.49 0.15
CA GLN A 18 -6.83 -4.63 0.28
C GLN A 18 -7.41 -3.72 1.37
N GLN A 19 -6.76 -3.64 2.53
CA GLN A 19 -7.21 -2.77 3.62
C GLN A 19 -7.12 -1.29 3.25
N LEU A 20 -6.02 -0.87 2.62
CA LEU A 20 -5.84 0.50 2.15
C LEU A 20 -6.89 0.89 1.10
N ALA A 21 -7.14 0.00 0.14
CA ALA A 21 -8.17 0.22 -0.87
C ALA A 21 -9.57 0.28 -0.26
N HIS A 22 -9.87 -0.57 0.72
CA HIS A 22 -11.16 -0.55 1.42
C HIS A 22 -11.37 0.73 2.24
N ALA A 23 -10.32 1.22 2.92
CA ALA A 23 -10.41 2.41 3.77
C ALA A 23 -10.61 3.71 2.98
N THR A 24 -10.13 3.78 1.73
CA THR A 24 -10.08 5.03 0.96
C THR A 24 -10.83 5.02 -0.36
N GLY A 25 -11.20 3.84 -0.86
CA GLY A 25 -11.75 3.67 -2.20
C GLY A 25 -10.71 3.81 -3.32
N CYS A 26 -9.42 4.01 -3.00
CA CYS A 26 -8.36 4.11 -3.99
C CYS A 26 -7.80 2.71 -4.31
N GLY A 27 -7.85 2.34 -5.58
CA GLY A 27 -7.41 1.01 -6.03
C GLY A 27 -5.91 0.84 -5.95
N ILE A 28 -5.44 -0.26 -5.37
CA ILE A 28 -4.02 -0.64 -5.41
C ILE A 28 -3.86 -1.79 -6.39
N VAL A 29 -3.13 -1.55 -7.48
CA VAL A 29 -2.97 -2.47 -8.60
C VAL A 29 -1.52 -2.93 -8.73
N TYR A 30 -1.34 -4.19 -9.11
CA TYR A 30 -0.03 -4.79 -9.34
C TYR A 30 -0.19 -5.97 -10.30
N ASP A 31 0.60 -5.98 -11.38
CA ASP A 31 0.49 -7.02 -12.43
C ASP A 31 1.19 -8.34 -12.05
N ASP A 32 2.14 -8.28 -11.11
CA ASP A 32 2.91 -9.44 -10.65
C ASP A 32 2.30 -10.02 -9.37
N GLN A 33 1.57 -11.13 -9.49
CA GLN A 33 0.95 -11.81 -8.34
C GLN A 33 1.96 -12.39 -7.34
N SER A 34 3.24 -12.52 -7.72
CA SER A 34 4.27 -12.93 -6.75
C SER A 34 4.58 -11.83 -5.72
N LEU A 35 4.06 -10.61 -5.91
CA LEU A 35 4.14 -9.53 -4.93
C LEU A 35 3.14 -9.69 -3.80
N SER A 36 2.01 -10.40 -4.01
CA SER A 36 0.99 -10.62 -2.97
C SER A 36 1.58 -11.14 -1.65
N PRO A 37 2.36 -12.23 -1.62
CA PRO A 37 2.90 -12.77 -0.37
C PRO A 37 4.08 -11.99 0.22
N VAL A 38 4.54 -10.90 -0.40
CA VAL A 38 5.69 -10.12 0.10
C VAL A 38 5.33 -9.48 1.44
N GLN A 39 6.20 -9.65 2.43
CA GLN A 39 6.03 -9.02 3.74
C GLN A 39 6.31 -7.51 3.64
N VAL A 40 5.40 -6.72 4.18
CA VAL A 40 5.48 -5.25 4.24
C VAL A 40 5.42 -4.77 5.67
N ASN A 41 5.86 -3.54 5.89
CA ASN A 41 5.90 -2.91 7.20
C ASN A 41 4.49 -2.59 7.71
N ALA A 42 4.39 -2.43 9.02
CA ALA A 42 3.21 -1.85 9.64
C ALA A 42 2.98 -0.41 9.14
N VAL A 43 1.71 -0.06 8.99
CA VAL A 43 1.28 1.30 8.64
C VAL A 43 0.56 1.88 9.84
N LYS A 44 1.05 3.01 10.34
CA LYS A 44 0.51 3.61 11.56
C LYS A 44 0.42 5.12 11.46
N GLY A 45 -0.62 5.67 12.07
CA GLY A 45 -0.85 7.10 12.25
C GLY A 45 -1.81 7.68 11.24
N ARG A 46 -2.03 9.00 11.38
CA ARG A 46 -2.96 9.76 10.54
C ARG A 46 -2.24 10.29 9.30
N ILE A 47 -2.35 9.55 8.21
CA ILE A 47 -1.62 9.82 6.96
C ILE A 47 -2.51 9.55 5.74
N SER A 48 -2.11 10.04 4.58
CA SER A 48 -2.77 9.74 3.31
C SER A 48 -2.46 8.32 2.83
N ILE A 49 -3.30 7.73 1.97
CA ILE A 49 -3.02 6.40 1.38
C ILE A 49 -1.68 6.32 0.64
N ARG A 50 -1.24 7.42 0.03
CA ARG A 50 0.06 7.47 -0.66
C ARG A 50 1.18 7.26 0.36
N GLN A 51 1.17 8.05 1.42
CA GLN A 51 2.13 7.90 2.51
C GLN A 51 2.03 6.52 3.16
N ALA A 52 0.83 5.97 3.31
CA ALA A 52 0.62 4.64 3.85
C ALA A 52 1.26 3.54 2.98
N ILE A 53 1.08 3.58 1.66
CA ILE A 53 1.76 2.64 0.75
C ILE A 53 3.26 2.81 0.81
N HIS A 54 3.77 4.04 0.77
CA HIS A 54 5.20 4.31 0.86
C HIS A 54 5.78 3.79 2.18
N GLN A 55 5.07 3.96 3.31
CA GLN A 55 5.46 3.41 4.60
C GLN A 55 5.45 1.88 4.62
N ALA A 56 4.40 1.25 4.08
CA ALA A 56 4.29 -0.21 4.02
C ALA A 56 5.46 -0.82 3.24
N ILE A 57 5.79 -0.26 2.08
CA ILE A 57 6.79 -0.84 1.18
C ILE A 57 8.22 -0.36 1.45
N ASP A 58 8.42 0.55 2.40
CA ASP A 58 9.75 1.08 2.73
C ASP A 58 10.73 -0.04 3.11
N GLY A 59 11.94 -0.01 2.56
CA GLY A 59 12.94 -1.06 2.81
C GLY A 59 12.60 -2.45 2.23
N THR A 60 11.49 -2.61 1.49
CA THR A 60 11.15 -3.86 0.80
C THR A 60 11.66 -3.87 -0.65
N ALA A 61 11.46 -4.99 -1.35
CA ALA A 61 11.72 -5.11 -2.79
C ALA A 61 10.62 -4.50 -3.68
N LEU A 62 9.64 -3.81 -3.08
CA LEU A 62 8.53 -3.17 -3.79
C LEU A 62 8.81 -1.67 -3.97
N GLN A 63 8.24 -1.10 -5.02
CA GLN A 63 8.19 0.34 -5.23
C GLN A 63 6.87 0.75 -5.88
N VAL A 64 6.45 1.98 -5.63
CA VAL A 64 5.37 2.60 -6.39
C VAL A 64 5.87 2.90 -7.81
N LYS A 65 5.14 2.40 -8.81
CA LYS A 65 5.43 2.61 -10.24
C LYS A 65 4.62 3.78 -10.80
N GLN A 66 3.38 3.92 -10.35
CA GLN A 66 2.50 5.00 -10.80
C GLN A 66 1.51 5.40 -9.71
N GLU A 67 1.18 6.68 -9.70
CA GLU A 67 0.28 7.30 -8.73
C GLU A 67 -0.70 8.21 -9.46
N THR A 68 -1.99 7.85 -9.47
CA THR A 68 -3.08 8.67 -9.98
C THR A 68 -4.01 9.09 -8.85
N ALA A 69 -5.05 9.88 -9.13
CA ALA A 69 -6.01 10.32 -8.12
C ALA A 69 -6.73 9.14 -7.43
N ASP A 70 -7.03 8.09 -8.20
CA ASP A 70 -7.90 6.98 -7.78
C ASP A 70 -7.16 5.64 -7.73
N THR A 71 -5.91 5.57 -8.20
CA THR A 71 -5.16 4.31 -8.32
C THR A 71 -3.68 4.47 -7.97
N ILE A 72 -3.11 3.47 -7.31
CA ILE A 72 -1.68 3.34 -7.04
C ILE A 72 -1.20 2.02 -7.62
N ALA A 73 -0.26 2.08 -8.56
CA ALA A 73 0.36 0.91 -9.15
C ALA A 73 1.67 0.58 -8.42
N VAL A 74 1.81 -0.65 -7.94
CA VAL A 74 2.99 -1.14 -7.23
C VAL A 74 3.65 -2.24 -8.04
N GLY A 75 4.98 -2.23 -8.10
CA GLY A 75 5.77 -3.26 -8.76
C GLY A 75 7.05 -3.55 -8.00
N ARG A 76 7.85 -4.50 -8.49
CA ARG A 76 9.20 -4.73 -7.96
C ARG A 76 10.09 -3.53 -8.22
N ARG A 77 11.04 -3.29 -7.32
CA ARG A 77 12.09 -2.27 -7.47
C ARG A 77 12.88 -2.49 -8.76
#